data_AF-A0A3G5T7Z5-F1
#
_entry.id   AF-A0A3G5T7Z5-F1
#
_cell.length_a   1.000
_cell.length_b   1.000
_cell.length_c   1.000
_cell.angle_alpha   90.00
_cell.angle_beta   90.00
_cell.angle_gamma   90.00
#
_symmetry.space_group_name_H-M   'P 1'
#
loop_
_entity.id
_entity.type
_entity.pdbx_description
1 polymer ?
#
loop_
_entity_poly.entity_id
_entity_poly.type
_entity_poly.pdbx_seq_one_letter_code
_entity_poly.pdbx_strand_id
1 'polypeptide(L)'
;MFWRAKGLWRRPARANPAVPAALGAAAVTAVSLASPALAITAGPAGMASRSEHDGQRGADVGVEVTDVDGRMDQIVELLDDDPIVMDRAMGNGDAAAVRELLRSDLDDFPHQAYVVLVNRLPGDDLPRREDDPFMEPEEMARLLHNRIGEDALYVVGIDQTVHAIAPGLDDVAPEDAGIALHGATYEVDGELTPAAEARAYLWLAPQIRDPFAPDNEEIAVDAVAELAEDPLMLRTKVDFFASEAERELTASPSKTSPDRPHVAVGIVAAITVAVVANAYLNHRAARQAAIGEPTDVAPARERFQAALAELDRWRREPETDPLATAPGGPPGEGEHAPETDAGHRERVRTYADAALALRHSDDPADIVGGAVLAEYAVAAAREGPQDPPRPCFLNPMHGEHATTTPVPGDPSSVRVPACERCAGAVQRGELPDILRIRDGRKVQPYYHRQDVWSVSGCGALRDDVADLVLAGARAGTALPGRLAHER
;
A
#
# COMPACT_ATOMS: atom_id res chain seq x y z
N MET A 1 -17.14 52.60 37.60
CA MET A 1 -17.52 53.43 36.44
C MET A 1 -17.41 52.54 35.20
N PHE A 2 -18.50 51.92 34.71
CA PHE A 2 -19.46 52.45 33.71
C PHE A 2 -18.76 52.67 32.34
N TRP A 3 -19.06 51.99 31.22
CA TRP A 3 -20.37 51.68 30.62
C TRP A 3 -20.35 50.46 29.67
N ARG A 4 -21.54 49.85 29.51
CA ARG A 4 -21.91 48.78 28.56
C ARG A 4 -22.25 49.35 27.18
N ALA A 5 -22.12 48.54 26.12
CA ALA A 5 -22.97 48.65 24.93
C ALA A 5 -23.27 47.25 24.36
N LYS A 6 -24.53 46.81 24.52
CA LYS A 6 -25.13 45.65 23.82
C LYS A 6 -25.90 46.19 22.61
N GLY A 7 -25.50 45.79 21.40
CA GLY A 7 -26.23 46.06 20.15
C GLY A 7 -27.17 44.91 19.81
N LEU A 8 -28.47 45.19 19.79
CA LEU A 8 -29.53 44.30 19.31
C LEU A 8 -29.45 44.12 17.79
N TRP A 9 -29.40 42.87 17.31
CA TRP A 9 -29.76 42.52 15.93
C TRP A 9 -31.16 41.89 15.90
N ARG A 10 -32.10 42.61 15.28
CA ARG A 10 -33.45 42.14 14.96
C ARG A 10 -33.40 41.22 13.73
N ARG A 11 -33.94 40.00 13.84
CA ARG A 11 -34.24 39.14 12.70
C ARG A 11 -35.54 39.60 12.00
N PRO A 12 -35.59 39.69 10.66
CA PRO A 12 -36.87 39.79 9.95
C PRO A 12 -37.51 38.41 9.81
N ALA A 13 -38.83 38.36 10.03
CA ALA A 13 -39.67 37.21 9.76
C ALA A 13 -39.76 36.94 8.25
N ARG A 14 -39.45 35.71 7.82
CA ARG A 14 -39.76 35.21 6.47
C ARG A 14 -41.10 34.47 6.51
N ALA A 15 -42.00 34.88 5.63
CA ALA A 15 -43.27 34.23 5.37
C ALA A 15 -43.06 32.95 4.55
N ASN A 16 -43.82 31.91 4.88
CA ASN A 16 -43.96 30.68 4.08
C ASN A 16 -44.84 30.94 2.84
N PRO A 17 -44.39 30.59 1.62
CA PRO A 17 -45.31 30.29 0.54
C PRO A 17 -45.66 28.79 0.54
N ALA A 18 -46.97 28.54 0.40
CA ALA A 18 -47.57 27.22 0.28
C ALA A 18 -47.05 26.47 -0.96
N VAL A 19 -46.81 25.17 -0.80
CA VAL A 19 -46.50 24.22 -1.86
C VAL A 19 -47.82 23.65 -2.40
N PRO A 20 -48.11 23.71 -3.72
CA PRO A 20 -49.20 22.93 -4.29
C PRO A 20 -48.72 21.49 -4.56
N ALA A 21 -49.49 20.53 -4.06
CA ALA A 21 -49.36 19.12 -4.41
C ALA A 21 -49.81 18.89 -5.86
N ALA A 22 -48.89 18.46 -6.72
CA ALA A 22 -49.21 17.96 -8.06
C ALA A 22 -48.90 16.45 -8.10
N LEU A 23 -49.97 15.65 -8.18
CA LEU A 23 -49.94 14.23 -8.51
C LEU A 23 -49.57 14.08 -9.99
N GLY A 24 -48.37 13.57 -10.26
CA GLY A 24 -47.91 13.17 -11.59
C GLY A 24 -47.92 11.65 -11.73
N ALA A 25 -48.75 11.14 -12.62
CA ALA A 25 -48.80 9.73 -13.00
C ALA A 25 -47.52 9.32 -13.75
N ALA A 26 -46.86 8.25 -13.31
CA ALA A 26 -45.72 7.67 -14.00
C ALA A 26 -46.22 6.78 -15.15
N ALA A 27 -45.97 7.21 -16.39
CA ALA A 27 -46.11 6.38 -17.58
C ALA A 27 -44.84 5.53 -17.75
N VAL A 28 -45.00 4.20 -17.69
CA VAL A 28 -43.94 3.24 -18.01
C VAL A 28 -43.75 3.23 -19.53
N THR A 29 -42.59 3.72 -19.98
CA THR A 29 -42.20 3.66 -21.39
C THR A 29 -41.27 2.46 -21.58
N ALA A 30 -41.73 1.44 -22.29
CA ALA A 30 -40.92 0.29 -22.66
C ALA A 30 -39.93 0.70 -23.76
N VAL A 31 -38.63 0.57 -23.48
CA VAL A 31 -37.56 0.73 -24.48
C VAL A 31 -37.23 -0.66 -25.03
N SER A 32 -37.54 -0.90 -26.30
CA SER A 32 -37.09 -2.08 -27.04
C SER A 32 -35.68 -1.83 -27.58
N LEU A 33 -34.70 -2.59 -27.09
CA LEU A 33 -33.36 -2.64 -27.68
C LEU A 33 -33.35 -3.66 -28.82
N ALA A 34 -33.16 -3.18 -30.04
CA ALA A 34 -32.86 -4.01 -31.21
C ALA A 34 -31.33 -4.16 -31.31
N SER A 35 -30.85 -5.40 -31.31
CA SER A 35 -29.43 -5.73 -31.56
C SER A 35 -29.12 -5.67 -33.06
N PRO A 36 -28.01 -5.05 -33.49
CA PRO A 36 -27.42 -5.35 -34.78
C PRO A 36 -26.36 -6.45 -34.63
N ALA A 37 -26.53 -7.53 -35.41
CA ALA A 37 -25.51 -8.52 -35.66
C ALA A 37 -24.36 -7.89 -36.46
N LEU A 38 -23.14 -7.98 -35.95
CA LEU A 38 -21.91 -7.58 -36.65
C LEU A 38 -21.15 -8.85 -37.04
N ALA A 39 -20.95 -8.98 -38.35
CA ALA A 39 -20.28 -10.10 -39.00
C ALA A 39 -18.77 -10.07 -38.72
N ILE A 40 -18.24 -11.21 -38.30
CA ILE A 40 -16.81 -11.49 -38.16
C ILE A 40 -16.28 -11.82 -39.56
N THR A 41 -15.25 -11.09 -40.02
CA THR A 41 -14.44 -11.47 -41.18
C THR A 41 -13.06 -11.87 -40.69
N ALA A 42 -12.68 -13.12 -40.99
CA ALA A 42 -11.35 -13.65 -40.76
C ALA A 42 -10.41 -13.25 -41.90
N GLY A 43 -9.17 -12.90 -41.56
CA GLY A 43 -8.06 -12.66 -42.49
C GLY A 43 -6.73 -13.01 -41.82
N PRO A 44 -5.70 -13.42 -42.59
CA PRO A 44 -4.85 -14.54 -42.21
C PRO A 44 -3.49 -14.17 -41.61
N ALA A 45 -2.87 -15.22 -41.05
CA ALA A 45 -1.57 -15.30 -40.41
C ALA A 45 -0.38 -14.74 -41.22
N GLY A 46 0.57 -14.14 -40.49
CA GLY A 46 1.84 -13.66 -41.00
C GLY A 46 2.98 -13.77 -39.99
N MET A 47 3.79 -14.83 -40.16
CA MET A 47 5.24 -14.94 -39.96
C MET A 47 5.95 -14.24 -38.78
N ALA A 48 6.33 -15.09 -37.82
CA ALA A 48 7.63 -15.22 -37.15
C ALA A 48 8.74 -14.18 -37.41
N SER A 49 9.22 -13.57 -36.33
CA SER A 49 10.63 -13.22 -36.14
C SER A 49 11.08 -13.63 -34.73
N ARG A 50 11.90 -14.68 -34.66
CA ARG A 50 12.69 -15.05 -33.46
C ARG A 50 13.89 -14.11 -33.42
N SER A 51 13.97 -13.25 -32.40
CA SER A 51 15.20 -12.54 -32.05
C SER A 51 15.82 -13.21 -30.83
N GLU A 52 16.99 -13.79 -31.02
CA GLU A 52 17.91 -14.18 -29.96
C GLU A 52 18.29 -12.93 -29.15
N HIS A 53 17.86 -12.91 -27.89
CA HIS A 53 18.38 -12.03 -26.85
C HIS A 53 18.65 -12.90 -25.64
N ASP A 54 19.88 -13.39 -25.58
CA ASP A 54 20.44 -14.10 -24.45
C ASP A 54 21.66 -13.30 -23.95
N GLY A 55 21.81 -13.23 -22.63
CA GLY A 55 22.90 -12.53 -21.96
C GLY A 55 22.51 -11.19 -21.33
N GLN A 56 21.68 -11.23 -20.28
CA GLN A 56 21.81 -10.49 -18.99
C GLN A 56 20.45 -10.51 -18.23
N ARG A 57 20.03 -11.68 -17.72
CA ARG A 57 19.02 -11.77 -16.65
C ARG A 57 19.73 -11.64 -15.31
N GLY A 58 19.94 -10.41 -14.86
CA GLY A 58 20.39 -10.14 -13.50
C GLY A 58 19.21 -10.30 -12.54
N ALA A 59 19.37 -11.22 -11.59
CA ALA A 59 18.70 -11.37 -10.28
C ALA A 59 17.62 -10.33 -9.91
N ASP A 60 16.47 -10.35 -10.60
CA ASP A 60 15.24 -9.79 -10.06
C ASP A 60 14.55 -10.92 -9.30
N VAL A 61 14.86 -11.03 -8.00
CA VAL A 61 14.56 -12.20 -7.14
C VAL A 61 13.11 -12.17 -6.63
N GLY A 62 12.17 -11.84 -7.51
CA GLY A 62 10.74 -12.04 -7.28
C GLY A 62 10.23 -13.00 -8.34
N VAL A 63 9.74 -14.17 -7.93
CA VAL A 63 9.03 -15.05 -8.86
C VAL A 63 7.76 -14.33 -9.31
N GLU A 64 7.75 -13.83 -10.54
CA GLU A 64 6.55 -13.26 -11.15
C GLU A 64 5.68 -14.42 -11.66
N VAL A 65 4.72 -14.86 -10.84
CA VAL A 65 3.69 -15.84 -11.26
C VAL A 65 2.79 -15.15 -12.29
N THR A 66 2.95 -15.48 -13.57
CA THR A 66 2.31 -14.77 -14.69
C THR A 66 0.89 -15.21 -15.00
N ASP A 67 0.49 -16.40 -14.56
CA ASP A 67 -0.87 -16.93 -14.78
C ASP A 67 -1.57 -17.20 -13.46
N VAL A 68 -2.79 -16.69 -13.35
CA VAL A 68 -3.68 -16.86 -12.20
C VAL A 68 -4.23 -18.28 -12.15
N ASP A 69 -4.47 -18.86 -13.32
CA ASP A 69 -4.93 -20.24 -13.43
C ASP A 69 -3.67 -21.15 -13.42
N GLY A 70 -3.63 -22.16 -12.55
CA GLY A 70 -2.47 -23.05 -12.44
C GLY A 70 -1.30 -22.48 -11.64
N ARG A 71 -1.52 -21.50 -10.76
CA ARG A 71 -0.48 -21.00 -9.84
C ARG A 71 0.13 -22.13 -9.01
N MET A 72 -0.68 -23.12 -8.63
CA MET A 72 -0.16 -24.24 -7.83
C MET A 72 0.82 -25.10 -8.63
N ASP A 73 0.59 -25.33 -9.92
CA ASP A 73 1.53 -26.06 -10.78
C ASP A 73 2.83 -25.27 -10.99
N GLN A 74 2.74 -23.95 -11.15
CA GLN A 74 3.92 -23.08 -11.22
C GLN A 74 4.75 -23.13 -9.92
N ILE A 75 4.10 -23.12 -8.75
CA ILE A 75 4.82 -23.24 -7.47
C ILE A 75 5.53 -24.58 -7.38
N VAL A 76 4.88 -25.68 -7.79
CA VAL A 76 5.54 -27.01 -7.81
C VAL A 76 6.73 -27.01 -8.77
N GLU A 77 6.58 -26.47 -9.99
CA GLU A 77 7.67 -26.36 -10.96
C GLU A 77 8.84 -25.53 -10.43
N LEU A 78 8.58 -24.48 -9.66
CA LEU A 78 9.62 -23.67 -9.04
C LEU A 78 10.32 -24.38 -7.88
N LEU A 79 9.59 -25.19 -7.12
CA LEU A 79 10.14 -25.96 -6.01
C LEU A 79 11.08 -27.08 -6.47
N ASP A 80 10.94 -27.55 -7.71
CA ASP A 80 11.90 -28.48 -8.33
C ASP A 80 13.30 -27.85 -8.47
N ASP A 81 13.37 -26.53 -8.68
CA ASP A 81 14.63 -25.80 -8.86
C ASP A 81 15.16 -25.16 -7.56
N ASP A 82 14.26 -24.69 -6.68
CA ASP A 82 14.62 -24.01 -5.43
C ASP A 82 13.60 -24.34 -4.33
N PRO A 83 14.00 -24.93 -3.19
CA PRO A 83 13.08 -25.37 -2.14
C PRO A 83 12.34 -24.22 -1.43
N ILE A 84 12.64 -22.97 -1.80
CA ILE A 84 11.97 -21.79 -1.30
C ILE A 84 11.19 -21.12 -2.44
N VAL A 85 9.89 -20.94 -2.28
CA VAL A 85 9.08 -20.03 -3.10
C VAL A 85 8.56 -18.92 -2.21
N MET A 86 8.91 -17.67 -2.51
CA MET A 86 8.50 -16.54 -1.69
C MET A 86 8.05 -15.36 -2.56
N ASP A 87 6.82 -14.90 -2.32
CA ASP A 87 6.36 -13.62 -2.83
C ASP A 87 7.14 -12.51 -2.14
N ARG A 88 7.55 -11.49 -2.91
CA ARG A 88 8.31 -10.35 -2.38
C ARG A 88 7.66 -9.66 -1.18
N ALA A 89 6.31 -9.65 -1.13
CA ALA A 89 5.55 -9.06 -0.04
C ALA A 89 5.76 -9.76 1.32
N MET A 90 6.19 -11.02 1.31
CA MET A 90 6.42 -11.84 2.50
C MET A 90 7.82 -11.63 3.11
N GLY A 91 8.71 -10.92 2.40
CA GLY A 91 10.09 -10.69 2.83
C GLY A 91 10.32 -9.42 3.66
N ASN A 92 9.27 -8.84 4.26
CA ASN A 92 9.36 -7.65 5.11
C ASN A 92 10.19 -6.46 4.53
N GLY A 93 10.15 -6.28 3.20
CA GLY A 93 10.92 -5.24 2.50
C GLY A 93 12.24 -5.72 1.87
N ASP A 94 12.84 -6.80 2.36
CA ASP A 94 14.05 -7.43 1.81
C ASP A 94 13.88 -8.95 1.63
N ALA A 95 13.10 -9.32 0.61
CA ALA A 95 12.87 -10.71 0.25
C ALA A 95 14.15 -11.49 -0.11
N ALA A 96 15.20 -10.81 -0.60
CA ALA A 96 16.45 -11.49 -0.93
C ALA A 96 17.21 -11.89 0.34
N ALA A 97 17.32 -10.98 1.31
CA ALA A 97 17.94 -11.26 2.60
C ALA A 97 17.18 -12.37 3.36
N VAL A 98 15.84 -12.28 3.41
CA VAL A 98 15.01 -13.30 4.06
C VAL A 98 15.17 -14.67 3.40
N ARG A 99 15.22 -14.73 2.06
CA ARG A 99 15.43 -15.99 1.33
C ARG A 99 16.78 -16.61 1.65
N GLU A 100 17.82 -15.80 1.83
CA GLU A 100 19.15 -16.29 2.21
C GLU A 100 19.17 -16.87 3.62
N LEU A 101 18.47 -16.23 4.58
CA LEU A 101 18.32 -16.76 5.93
C LEU A 101 17.57 -18.11 5.93
N LEU A 102 16.43 -18.17 5.23
CA LEU A 102 15.66 -19.41 5.09
C LEU A 102 16.49 -20.52 4.41
N ARG A 103 17.34 -20.17 3.44
CA ARG A 103 18.22 -21.15 2.79
C ARG A 103 19.26 -21.70 3.76
N SER A 104 19.87 -20.83 4.55
CA SER A 104 20.78 -21.26 5.61
C SER A 104 20.10 -22.22 6.60
N ASP A 105 18.87 -21.92 7.02
CA ASP A 105 18.13 -22.79 7.95
C ASP A 105 17.75 -24.13 7.30
N LEU A 106 17.40 -24.13 5.99
CA LEU A 106 17.12 -25.36 5.24
C LEU A 106 18.36 -26.23 5.06
N ASP A 107 19.52 -25.64 4.82
CA ASP A 107 20.80 -26.37 4.68
C ASP A 107 21.20 -27.08 5.99
N ASP A 108 20.81 -26.53 7.14
CA ASP A 108 21.04 -27.11 8.48
C ASP A 108 19.91 -28.06 8.92
N PHE A 109 18.77 -28.10 8.21
CA PHE A 109 17.63 -28.94 8.55
C PHE A 109 17.94 -30.42 8.22
N PRO A 110 17.65 -31.38 9.12
CA PRO A 110 18.09 -32.78 8.96
C PRO A 110 17.33 -33.57 7.88
N HIS A 111 16.24 -33.03 7.34
CA HIS A 111 15.37 -33.68 6.35
C HIS A 111 15.17 -32.78 5.12
N GLN A 112 14.53 -33.30 4.07
CA GLN A 112 14.05 -32.43 2.99
C GLN A 112 12.98 -31.48 3.54
N ALA A 113 13.05 -30.21 3.15
CA ALA A 113 12.06 -29.22 3.54
C ALA A 113 11.79 -28.23 2.39
N TYR A 114 10.55 -27.76 2.34
CA TYR A 114 10.04 -26.82 1.35
C TYR A 114 9.37 -25.66 2.07
N VAL A 115 9.72 -24.42 1.68
CA VAL A 115 9.14 -23.21 2.26
C VAL A 115 8.40 -22.43 1.18
N VAL A 116 7.09 -22.25 1.35
CA VAL A 116 6.24 -21.50 0.41
C VAL A 116 5.56 -20.35 1.13
N LEU A 117 6.03 -19.12 0.92
CA LEU A 117 5.46 -17.91 1.51
C LEU A 117 4.83 -17.05 0.42
N VAL A 118 3.51 -17.05 0.31
CA VAL A 118 2.79 -16.31 -0.73
C VAL A 118 1.76 -15.36 -0.12
N ASN A 119 1.58 -14.19 -0.73
CA ASN A 119 0.61 -13.21 -0.24
C ASN A 119 -0.82 -13.64 -0.56
N ARG A 120 -1.04 -14.18 -1.77
CA ARG A 120 -2.34 -14.70 -2.23
C ARG A 120 -2.16 -15.83 -3.23
N LEU A 121 -3.07 -16.81 -3.17
CA LEU A 121 -3.31 -17.75 -4.26
C LEU A 121 -4.57 -17.34 -5.02
N PRO A 122 -4.45 -16.67 -6.16
CA PRO A 122 -5.56 -16.52 -7.08
C PRO A 122 -5.86 -17.87 -7.76
N GLY A 123 -7.12 -18.09 -8.15
CA GLY A 123 -7.56 -19.28 -8.90
C GLY A 123 -8.58 -20.18 -8.19
N ASP A 124 -9.18 -21.08 -8.98
CA ASP A 124 -10.16 -22.12 -8.58
C ASP A 124 -9.50 -23.45 -8.16
N ASP A 125 -8.15 -23.50 -8.14
CA ASP A 125 -7.38 -24.73 -7.84
C ASP A 125 -7.59 -25.26 -6.41
N LEU A 126 -8.29 -24.48 -5.57
CA LEU A 126 -8.53 -24.79 -4.18
C LEU A 126 -10.03 -24.65 -3.85
N PRO A 127 -10.64 -25.69 -3.25
CA PRO A 127 -12.05 -25.65 -2.89
C PRO A 127 -12.25 -24.65 -1.76
N ARG A 128 -12.65 -23.42 -2.09
CA ARG A 128 -13.11 -22.46 -1.08
C ARG A 128 -14.31 -23.05 -0.36
N ARG A 129 -14.21 -23.22 0.97
CA ARG A 129 -15.40 -23.48 1.78
C ARG A 129 -16.26 -22.22 1.75
N GLU A 130 -17.56 -22.36 1.49
CA GLU A 130 -18.47 -21.20 1.46
C GLU A 130 -18.48 -20.43 2.81
N ASP A 131 -18.13 -21.13 3.89
CA ASP A 131 -18.13 -20.60 5.26
C ASP A 131 -16.79 -20.00 5.70
N ASP A 132 -15.70 -20.24 4.96
CA ASP A 132 -14.39 -19.67 5.25
C ASP A 132 -13.73 -19.16 3.96
N PRO A 133 -13.77 -17.83 3.72
CA PRO A 133 -13.19 -17.24 2.52
C PRO A 133 -11.66 -17.20 2.57
N PHE A 134 -11.04 -17.49 3.72
CA PHE A 134 -9.60 -17.51 3.87
C PHE A 134 -9.07 -18.92 3.64
N MET A 135 -8.02 -19.00 2.85
CA MET A 135 -7.37 -20.27 2.53
C MET A 135 -6.47 -20.68 3.68
N GLU A 136 -6.65 -21.90 4.20
CA GLU A 136 -5.80 -22.42 5.26
C GLU A 136 -4.46 -22.90 4.66
N PRO A 137 -3.30 -22.42 5.16
CA PRO A 137 -1.99 -22.84 4.66
C PRO A 137 -1.76 -24.36 4.77
N GLU A 138 -2.42 -25.03 5.71
CA GLU A 138 -2.43 -26.50 5.86
C GLU A 138 -2.94 -27.23 4.62
N GLU A 139 -4.04 -26.76 4.01
CA GLU A 139 -4.62 -27.40 2.83
C GLU A 139 -3.69 -27.28 1.62
N MET A 140 -3.06 -26.10 1.45
CA MET A 140 -2.05 -25.91 0.42
C MET A 140 -0.83 -26.80 0.66
N ALA A 141 -0.35 -26.93 1.90
CA ALA A 141 0.77 -27.80 2.22
C ALA A 141 0.49 -29.27 1.88
N ARG A 142 -0.73 -29.75 2.15
CA ARG A 142 -1.18 -31.11 1.75
C ARG A 142 -1.19 -31.28 0.24
N LEU A 143 -1.59 -30.26 -0.52
CA LEU A 143 -1.62 -30.32 -1.98
C LEU A 143 -0.24 -30.28 -2.60
N LEU A 144 0.68 -29.49 -2.03
CA LEU A 144 2.10 -29.52 -2.37
C LEU A 144 2.66 -30.93 -2.18
N HIS A 145 2.47 -31.53 -1.00
CA HIS A 145 2.89 -32.90 -0.75
C HIS A 145 2.29 -33.90 -1.75
N ASN A 146 0.99 -33.79 -2.04
CA ASN A 146 0.34 -34.69 -3.00
C ASN A 146 0.87 -34.54 -4.44
N ARG A 147 1.33 -33.34 -4.83
CA ARG A 147 1.86 -33.07 -6.18
C ARG A 147 3.35 -33.42 -6.30
N ILE A 148 4.15 -33.08 -5.29
CA ILE A 148 5.59 -33.34 -5.24
C ILE A 148 5.86 -34.83 -4.95
N GLY A 149 5.08 -35.42 -4.03
CA GLY A 149 5.13 -36.85 -3.73
C GLY A 149 6.33 -37.28 -2.87
N GLU A 150 6.97 -36.34 -2.17
CA GLU A 150 8.13 -36.58 -1.30
C GLU A 150 7.77 -36.45 0.18
N ASP A 151 8.43 -37.25 1.01
CA ASP A 151 8.40 -37.15 2.47
C ASP A 151 9.34 -36.01 2.89
N ALA A 152 8.75 -34.90 3.36
CA ALA A 152 9.45 -33.66 3.63
C ALA A 152 8.66 -32.80 4.65
N LEU A 153 9.31 -31.80 5.23
CA LEU A 153 8.63 -30.73 5.95
C LEU A 153 8.14 -29.67 4.95
N TYR A 154 6.83 -29.40 4.93
CA TYR A 154 6.22 -28.37 4.09
C TYR A 154 5.78 -27.21 4.97
N VAL A 155 6.52 -26.10 4.95
CA VAL A 155 6.18 -24.86 5.66
C VAL A 155 5.51 -23.90 4.69
N VAL A 156 4.23 -23.60 4.91
CA VAL A 156 3.42 -22.79 4.00
C VAL A 156 2.86 -21.58 4.74
N GLY A 157 3.10 -20.40 4.19
CA GLY A 157 2.56 -19.13 4.65
C GLY A 157 1.66 -18.51 3.59
N ILE A 158 0.42 -18.18 3.97
CA ILE A 158 -0.52 -17.43 3.13
C ILE A 158 -0.92 -16.17 3.88
N ASP A 159 -0.64 -15.01 3.28
CA ASP A 159 -0.87 -13.70 3.89
C ASP A 159 -0.14 -13.56 5.24
N GLN A 160 -0.82 -13.79 6.37
CA GLN A 160 -0.27 -13.65 7.72
C GLN A 160 -0.25 -14.93 8.53
N THR A 161 -0.68 -16.04 7.93
CA THR A 161 -0.78 -17.31 8.64
C THR A 161 0.24 -18.27 8.08
N VAL A 162 1.06 -18.86 8.95
CA VAL A 162 2.01 -19.91 8.58
C VAL A 162 1.62 -21.22 9.27
N HIS A 163 1.65 -22.29 8.49
CA HIS A 163 1.40 -23.64 8.97
C HIS A 163 2.43 -24.59 8.37
N ALA A 164 2.71 -25.69 9.07
CA ALA A 164 3.63 -26.70 8.57
C ALA A 164 3.07 -28.11 8.76
N ILE A 165 3.36 -29.00 7.80
CA ILE A 165 3.09 -30.44 7.89
C ILE A 165 4.35 -31.24 7.56
N ALA A 166 4.49 -32.44 8.10
CA ALA A 166 5.66 -33.29 7.89
C ALA A 166 5.26 -34.74 7.53
N PRO A 167 4.54 -34.96 6.41
CA PRO A 167 4.14 -36.30 5.98
C PRO A 167 5.37 -37.20 5.79
N GLY A 168 5.33 -38.38 6.39
CA GLY A 168 6.40 -39.38 6.28
C GLY A 168 7.61 -39.17 7.20
N LEU A 169 7.66 -38.07 7.97
CA LEU A 169 8.75 -37.77 8.90
C LEU A 169 8.32 -38.00 10.36
N ASP A 170 8.48 -39.23 10.85
CA ASP A 170 8.08 -39.61 12.22
C ASP A 170 8.85 -38.84 13.32
N ASP A 171 10.02 -38.31 12.98
CA ASP A 171 10.88 -37.53 13.85
C ASP A 171 10.77 -36.01 13.58
N VAL A 172 9.71 -35.52 12.95
CA VAL A 172 9.42 -34.08 12.83
C VAL A 172 7.96 -33.83 13.21
N ALA A 173 7.72 -32.97 14.22
CA ALA A 173 6.38 -32.72 14.76
C ALA A 173 6.00 -31.23 14.62
N PRO A 174 5.63 -30.77 13.40
CA PRO A 174 5.34 -29.36 13.17
C PRO A 174 4.07 -28.88 13.88
N GLU A 175 3.09 -29.77 14.12
CA GLU A 175 1.89 -29.42 14.89
C GLU A 175 2.24 -29.02 16.33
N ASP A 176 3.13 -29.78 16.97
CA ASP A 176 3.61 -29.48 18.32
C ASP A 176 4.44 -28.19 18.33
N ALA A 177 5.31 -28.01 17.32
CA ALA A 177 6.07 -26.76 17.15
C ALA A 177 5.14 -25.55 16.98
N GLY A 178 4.05 -25.67 16.23
CA GLY A 178 3.07 -24.59 16.04
C GLY A 178 2.36 -24.21 17.34
N ILE A 179 2.03 -25.19 18.19
CA ILE A 179 1.42 -24.94 19.52
C ILE A 179 2.42 -24.20 20.42
N ALA A 180 3.66 -24.66 20.49
CA ALA A 180 4.69 -24.05 21.32
C ALA A 180 5.04 -22.64 20.84
N LEU A 181 5.18 -22.44 19.52
CA LEU A 181 5.40 -21.15 18.88
C LEU A 181 4.27 -20.17 19.23
N HIS A 182 3.01 -20.60 19.12
CA HIS A 182 1.87 -19.74 19.46
C HIS A 182 1.96 -19.24 20.91
N GLY A 183 2.35 -20.10 21.86
CA GLY A 183 2.59 -19.70 23.26
C GLY A 183 3.72 -18.67 23.38
N ALA A 184 4.87 -18.96 22.77
CA ALA A 184 6.06 -18.12 22.84
C ALA A 184 5.88 -16.72 22.22
N THR A 185 5.08 -16.59 21.16
CA THR A 185 4.82 -15.27 20.53
C THR A 185 4.15 -14.25 21.46
N TYR A 186 3.48 -14.68 22.54
CA TYR A 186 2.91 -13.76 23.52
C TYR A 186 3.93 -13.15 24.48
N GLU A 187 5.15 -13.70 24.56
CA GLU A 187 6.19 -13.26 25.49
C GLU A 187 7.12 -12.20 24.89
N VAL A 188 7.09 -11.99 23.56
CA VAL A 188 7.91 -10.97 22.89
C VAL A 188 7.12 -9.71 22.55
N ASP A 189 7.76 -8.55 22.73
CA ASP A 189 7.22 -7.25 22.34
C ASP A 189 7.31 -7.08 20.82
N GLY A 190 6.32 -7.59 20.08
CA GLY A 190 6.27 -7.47 18.64
C GLY A 190 5.31 -8.45 17.99
N GLU A 191 5.15 -8.33 16.67
CA GLU A 191 4.49 -9.35 15.86
C GLU A 191 5.54 -9.95 14.94
N LEU A 192 5.67 -11.27 14.95
CA LEU A 192 6.55 -11.96 14.01
C LEU A 192 6.03 -11.80 12.58
N THR A 193 6.95 -11.73 11.63
CA THR A 193 6.62 -11.84 10.20
C THR A 193 6.34 -13.31 9.84
N PRO A 194 5.61 -13.58 8.74
CA PRO A 194 5.46 -14.94 8.24
C PRO A 194 6.81 -15.63 7.96
N ALA A 195 7.82 -14.86 7.56
CA ALA A 195 9.17 -15.40 7.39
C ALA A 195 9.77 -15.86 8.73
N ALA A 196 9.61 -15.09 9.79
CA ALA A 196 10.08 -15.46 11.13
C ALA A 196 9.36 -16.71 11.66
N GLU A 197 8.04 -16.80 11.48
CA GLU A 197 7.29 -18.01 11.82
C GLU A 197 7.78 -19.24 11.04
N ALA A 198 8.07 -19.07 9.74
CA ALA A 198 8.61 -20.15 8.93
C ALA A 198 9.98 -20.64 9.41
N ARG A 199 10.88 -19.71 9.80
CA ARG A 199 12.16 -20.06 10.44
C ARG A 199 11.95 -20.78 11.76
N ALA A 200 11.02 -20.30 12.58
CA ALA A 200 10.69 -20.96 13.85
C ALA A 200 10.22 -22.41 13.65
N TYR A 201 9.42 -22.70 12.61
CA TYR A 201 9.08 -24.08 12.27
C TYR A 201 10.30 -24.93 11.90
N LEU A 202 11.23 -24.40 11.10
CA LEU A 202 12.47 -25.12 10.74
C LEU A 202 13.32 -25.45 11.98
N TRP A 203 13.37 -24.55 12.95
CA TRP A 203 14.14 -24.74 14.19
C TRP A 203 13.45 -25.68 15.19
N LEU A 204 12.13 -25.53 15.38
CA LEU A 204 11.40 -26.17 16.48
C LEU A 204 10.84 -27.55 16.12
N ALA A 205 10.42 -27.77 14.87
CA ALA A 205 9.81 -29.04 14.44
C ALA A 205 10.67 -30.31 14.67
N PRO A 206 12.01 -30.30 14.58
CA PRO A 206 12.83 -31.47 14.88
C PRO A 206 13.12 -31.63 16.39
N GLN A 207 12.90 -30.59 17.19
CA GLN A 207 13.26 -30.54 18.61
C GLN A 207 12.06 -30.86 19.53
N ILE A 208 10.88 -30.37 19.19
CA ILE A 208 9.68 -30.49 20.03
C ILE A 208 8.96 -31.81 19.76
N ARG A 209 8.68 -32.56 20.83
CA ARG A 209 7.95 -33.85 20.80
C ARG A 209 6.68 -33.87 21.64
N ASP A 210 6.58 -32.90 22.55
CA ASP A 210 5.45 -32.71 23.47
C ASP A 210 5.37 -31.21 23.76
N PRO A 211 4.45 -30.47 23.15
CA PRO A 211 4.43 -29.02 23.23
C PRO A 211 4.11 -28.50 24.64
N PHE A 212 3.68 -29.38 25.55
CA PHE A 212 3.36 -29.04 26.94
C PHE A 212 4.45 -29.44 27.93
N ALA A 213 5.54 -30.04 27.46
CA ALA A 213 6.71 -30.26 28.30
C ALA A 213 7.35 -28.89 28.62
N PRO A 214 7.63 -28.57 29.91
CA PRO A 214 8.20 -27.27 30.29
C PRO A 214 9.47 -26.90 29.51
N ASP A 215 10.34 -27.89 29.27
CA ASP A 215 11.58 -27.68 28.53
C ASP A 215 11.31 -27.27 27.06
N ASN A 216 10.20 -27.68 26.45
CA ASN A 216 9.85 -27.33 25.06
C ASN A 216 9.25 -25.92 24.95
N GLU A 217 8.56 -25.44 25.98
CA GLU A 217 8.10 -24.05 26.07
C GLU A 217 9.30 -23.10 26.16
N GLU A 218 10.29 -23.42 27.00
CA GLU A 218 11.55 -22.65 27.11
C GLU A 218 12.30 -22.60 25.78
N ILE A 219 12.44 -23.74 25.08
CA ILE A 219 13.06 -23.79 23.75
C ILE A 219 12.32 -22.89 22.74
N ALA A 220 10.98 -22.88 22.75
CA ALA A 220 10.20 -22.03 21.84
C ALA A 220 10.34 -20.54 22.17
N VAL A 221 10.36 -20.17 23.46
CA VAL A 221 10.59 -18.79 23.90
C VAL A 221 11.98 -18.32 23.49
N ASP A 222 13.01 -19.12 23.71
CA ASP A 222 14.38 -18.79 23.31
C ASP A 222 14.49 -18.60 21.78
N ALA A 223 13.87 -19.48 20.99
CA ALA A 223 13.84 -19.37 19.54
C ALA A 223 13.14 -18.08 19.06
N VAL A 224 12.00 -17.73 19.67
CA VAL A 224 11.26 -16.51 19.31
C VAL A 224 12.03 -15.25 19.75
N ALA A 225 12.67 -15.29 20.92
CA ALA A 225 13.52 -14.19 21.40
C ALA A 225 14.70 -13.96 20.45
N GLU A 226 15.39 -15.02 20.01
CA GLU A 226 16.47 -14.94 19.03
C GLU A 226 15.99 -14.37 17.69
N LEU A 227 14.84 -14.84 17.18
CA LEU A 227 14.26 -14.28 15.94
C LEU A 227 13.93 -12.79 16.11
N ALA A 228 13.41 -12.37 17.26
CA ALA A 228 13.05 -10.99 17.53
C ALA A 228 14.26 -10.02 17.57
N GLU A 229 15.50 -10.52 17.68
CA GLU A 229 16.71 -9.68 17.58
C GLU A 229 16.97 -9.17 16.16
N ASP A 230 16.43 -9.85 15.14
CA ASP A 230 16.58 -9.46 13.74
C ASP A 230 15.41 -8.55 13.28
N PRO A 231 15.68 -7.28 12.88
CA PRO A 231 14.65 -6.37 12.40
C PRO A 231 13.85 -6.90 11.19
N LEU A 232 14.40 -7.82 10.39
CA LEU A 232 13.68 -8.44 9.27
C LEU A 232 12.60 -9.40 9.75
N MET A 233 12.73 -9.96 10.96
CA MET A 233 11.82 -10.95 11.52
C MET A 233 10.64 -10.32 12.25
N LEU A 234 10.78 -9.08 12.72
CA LEU A 234 9.70 -8.33 13.33
C LEU A 234 8.92 -7.55 12.28
N ARG A 235 7.59 -7.60 12.37
CA ARG A 235 6.74 -6.69 11.62
C ARG A 235 7.03 -5.28 12.11
N THR A 236 7.59 -4.46 11.23
CA THR A 236 7.56 -3.02 11.45
C THR A 236 6.10 -2.62 11.54
N LYS A 237 5.64 -2.23 12.74
CA LYS A 237 4.37 -1.51 12.92
C LYS A 237 4.52 -0.14 12.26
N VAL A 238 4.52 -0.12 10.93
CA VAL A 238 4.14 1.07 10.20
C VAL A 238 2.64 1.17 10.45
N ASP A 239 2.27 2.02 11.40
CA ASP A 239 0.90 2.23 11.82
C ASP A 239 0.11 2.92 10.72
N PHE A 240 -0.27 2.16 9.68
CA PHE A 240 -1.29 2.56 8.72
C PHE A 240 -2.70 2.55 9.37
N PHE A 241 -2.83 1.98 10.58
CA PHE A 241 -4.05 1.60 11.27
C PHE A 241 -4.59 2.66 12.26
N ALA A 242 -3.84 3.71 12.57
CA ALA A 242 -4.34 4.86 13.35
C ALA A 242 -5.38 5.75 12.61
N SER A 243 -5.88 5.34 11.45
CA SER A 243 -6.98 6.04 10.77
C SER A 243 -8.28 5.24 10.82
N GLU A 244 -9.38 5.91 11.17
CA GLU A 244 -10.78 5.41 11.21
C GLU A 244 -11.27 4.71 9.92
N ALA A 245 -10.45 4.61 8.88
CA ALA A 245 -10.77 4.08 7.56
C ALA A 245 -11.12 2.57 7.57
N GLU A 246 -10.47 1.75 8.40
CA GLU A 246 -10.75 0.31 8.43
C GLU A 246 -12.12 0.00 9.07
N ARG A 247 -12.56 0.79 10.05
CA ARG A 247 -13.88 0.67 10.69
C ARG A 247 -15.03 0.99 9.73
N GLU A 248 -14.77 1.83 8.72
CA GLU A 248 -15.75 2.18 7.69
C GLU A 248 -15.73 1.20 6.51
N LEU A 249 -14.57 0.58 6.21
CA LEU A 249 -14.40 -0.35 5.08
C LEU A 249 -14.73 -1.82 5.39
N THR A 250 -14.63 -2.24 6.66
CA THR A 250 -14.93 -3.63 7.08
C THR A 250 -16.33 -3.80 7.68
N ALA A 251 -17.12 -2.72 7.77
CA ALA A 251 -18.53 -2.78 8.16
C ALA A 251 -19.33 -3.56 7.10
N SER A 252 -19.47 -4.87 7.33
CA SER A 252 -20.31 -5.73 6.50
C SER A 252 -21.71 -5.13 6.38
N PRO A 253 -22.27 -4.95 5.17
CA PRO A 253 -23.66 -4.56 5.01
C PRO A 253 -24.52 -5.62 5.72
N SER A 254 -25.31 -5.16 6.71
CA SER A 254 -26.13 -6.05 7.52
C SER A 254 -27.02 -6.91 6.62
N LYS A 255 -26.84 -8.24 6.70
CA LYS A 255 -27.66 -9.23 5.98
C LYS A 255 -29.11 -9.08 6.45
N THR A 256 -29.94 -8.39 5.67
CA THR A 256 -31.39 -8.41 5.86
C THR A 256 -31.92 -9.72 5.28
N SER A 257 -32.46 -10.57 6.16
CA SER A 257 -33.06 -11.86 5.79
C SER A 257 -34.30 -11.64 4.89
N PRO A 258 -34.37 -12.22 3.68
CA PRO A 258 -35.51 -12.03 2.79
C PRO A 258 -36.50 -13.20 2.87
N ASP A 259 -37.39 -13.19 3.87
CA ASP A 259 -38.64 -13.94 3.81
C ASP A 259 -39.74 -13.04 3.21
N ARG A 260 -39.82 -12.97 1.86
CA ARG A 260 -41.04 -12.69 1.06
C ARG A 260 -40.76 -12.58 -0.45
N PRO A 261 -41.26 -13.50 -1.30
CA PRO A 261 -40.87 -13.62 -2.72
C PRO A 261 -41.49 -12.61 -3.70
N HIS A 262 -42.22 -11.58 -3.26
CA HIS A 262 -42.89 -10.64 -4.18
C HIS A 262 -42.42 -9.17 -4.09
N VAL A 263 -41.49 -8.84 -3.19
CA VAL A 263 -40.86 -7.51 -3.11
C VAL A 263 -39.46 -7.50 -3.74
N ALA A 264 -38.85 -8.68 -3.92
CA ALA A 264 -37.46 -8.82 -4.37
C ALA A 264 -37.17 -8.30 -5.79
N VAL A 265 -38.10 -8.47 -6.75
CA VAL A 265 -37.85 -8.08 -8.15
C VAL A 265 -37.75 -6.55 -8.31
N GLY A 266 -38.57 -5.80 -7.58
CA GLY A 266 -38.53 -4.33 -7.62
C GLY A 266 -37.28 -3.75 -6.97
N ILE A 267 -36.84 -4.34 -5.86
CA ILE A 267 -35.62 -3.92 -5.15
C ILE A 267 -34.37 -4.26 -5.96
N VAL A 268 -34.28 -5.47 -6.53
CA VAL A 268 -33.14 -5.85 -7.36
C VAL A 268 -33.03 -4.95 -8.58
N ALA A 269 -34.13 -4.67 -9.30
CA ALA A 269 -34.10 -3.74 -10.43
C ALA A 269 -33.67 -2.32 -10.03
N ALA A 270 -34.16 -1.81 -8.89
CA ALA A 270 -33.75 -0.50 -8.37
C ALA A 270 -32.26 -0.46 -7.99
N ILE A 271 -31.74 -1.51 -7.34
CA ILE A 271 -30.32 -1.65 -7.01
C ILE A 271 -29.48 -1.73 -8.29
N THR A 272 -29.87 -2.56 -9.26
CA THR A 272 -29.14 -2.66 -10.54
C THR A 272 -29.12 -1.33 -11.28
N VAL A 273 -30.24 -0.62 -11.35
CA VAL A 273 -30.28 0.72 -11.97
C VAL A 273 -29.40 1.71 -11.21
N ALA A 274 -29.42 1.68 -9.88
CA ALA A 274 -28.56 2.55 -9.06
C ALA A 274 -27.07 2.23 -9.27
N VAL A 275 -26.68 0.95 -9.32
CA VAL A 275 -25.30 0.51 -9.56
C VAL A 275 -24.85 0.90 -10.98
N VAL A 276 -25.67 0.67 -12.00
CA VAL A 276 -25.35 1.03 -13.39
C VAL A 276 -25.28 2.55 -13.57
N ALA A 277 -26.20 3.30 -12.96
CA ALA A 277 -26.15 4.76 -12.97
C ALA A 277 -24.89 5.28 -12.27
N ASN A 278 -24.53 4.72 -11.12
CA ASN A 278 -23.31 5.07 -10.39
C ASN A 278 -22.05 4.75 -11.21
N ALA A 279 -21.98 3.55 -11.81
CA ALA A 279 -20.88 3.15 -12.69
C ALA A 279 -20.75 4.07 -13.92
N TYR A 280 -21.87 4.46 -14.53
CA TYR A 280 -21.88 5.38 -15.68
C TYR A 280 -21.43 6.79 -15.29
N LEU A 281 -21.89 7.32 -14.16
CA LEU A 281 -21.47 8.62 -13.64
C LEU A 281 -19.98 8.62 -13.28
N ASN A 282 -19.49 7.58 -12.62
CA ASN A 282 -18.07 7.40 -12.31
C ASN A 282 -17.22 7.30 -13.58
N HIS A 283 -17.68 6.56 -14.60
CA HIS A 283 -16.96 6.47 -15.87
C HIS A 283 -16.93 7.81 -16.62
N ARG A 284 -18.03 8.58 -16.57
CA ARG A 284 -18.08 9.93 -17.16
C ARG A 284 -17.14 10.89 -16.41
N ALA A 285 -17.13 10.85 -15.08
CA ALA A 285 -16.23 11.66 -14.27
C ALA A 285 -14.76 11.30 -14.54
N ALA A 286 -14.43 10.01 -14.63
CA ALA A 286 -13.10 9.53 -15.00
C ALA A 286 -12.67 10.03 -16.39
N ARG A 287 -13.57 9.97 -17.38
CA ARG A 287 -13.30 10.52 -18.73
C ARG A 287 -13.11 12.02 -18.72
N GLN A 288 -13.92 12.76 -17.95
CA GLN A 288 -13.75 14.21 -17.81
C GLN A 288 -12.47 14.57 -17.06
N ALA A 289 -12.05 13.75 -16.09
CA ALA A 289 -10.77 13.90 -15.41
C ALA A 289 -9.58 13.69 -16.36
N ALA A 290 -9.70 12.76 -17.31
CA ALA A 290 -8.69 12.46 -18.33
C ALA A 290 -8.64 13.48 -19.49
N ILE A 291 -9.74 14.20 -19.77
CA ILE A 291 -9.80 15.20 -20.84
C ILE A 291 -9.50 16.58 -20.23
N GLY A 292 -8.23 16.94 -20.15
CA GLY A 292 -7.80 18.25 -19.68
C GLY A 292 -6.49 18.69 -20.33
N GLU A 293 -6.22 19.99 -20.25
CA GLU A 293 -4.89 20.51 -20.53
C GLU A 293 -3.94 20.11 -19.38
N PRO A 294 -2.63 19.91 -19.66
CA PRO A 294 -1.65 19.72 -18.60
C PRO A 294 -1.71 20.91 -17.62
N THR A 295 -1.57 20.62 -16.33
CA THR A 295 -1.49 21.66 -15.31
C THR A 295 -0.25 22.51 -15.56
N ASP A 296 -0.39 23.83 -15.48
CA ASP A 296 0.74 24.74 -15.52
C ASP A 296 1.59 24.59 -14.26
N VAL A 297 2.81 24.09 -14.43
CA VAL A 297 3.78 23.88 -13.34
C VAL A 297 4.77 25.05 -13.19
N ALA A 298 4.61 26.15 -13.94
CA ALA A 298 5.46 27.34 -13.77
C ALA A 298 5.44 27.89 -12.33
N PRO A 299 4.29 27.96 -11.63
CA PRO A 299 4.27 28.38 -10.22
C PRO A 299 5.05 27.44 -9.29
N ALA A 300 4.98 26.12 -9.52
CA ALA A 300 5.79 25.16 -8.76
C ALA A 300 7.27 25.33 -9.05
N ARG A 301 7.66 25.57 -10.31
CA ARG A 301 9.05 25.81 -10.68
C ARG A 301 9.61 27.06 -10.00
N GLU A 302 8.85 28.16 -9.95
CA GLU A 302 9.27 29.39 -9.25
C GLU A 302 9.49 29.13 -7.75
N ARG A 303 8.54 28.47 -7.09
CA ARG A 303 8.66 28.09 -5.67
C ARG A 303 9.85 27.17 -5.42
N PHE A 304 10.04 26.17 -6.27
CA PHE A 304 11.17 25.25 -6.19
C PHE A 304 12.51 25.98 -6.28
N GLN A 305 12.67 26.88 -7.25
CA GLN A 305 13.90 27.66 -7.40
C GLN A 305 14.14 28.61 -6.21
N ALA A 306 13.07 29.23 -5.67
CA ALA A 306 13.18 30.06 -4.48
C ALA A 306 13.62 29.25 -3.25
N ALA A 307 13.07 28.05 -3.04
CA ALA A 307 13.45 27.17 -1.94
C ALA A 307 14.87 26.63 -2.09
N LEU A 308 15.28 26.22 -3.30
CA LEU A 308 16.67 25.81 -3.58
C LEU A 308 17.67 26.95 -3.31
N ALA A 309 17.34 28.18 -3.69
CA ALA A 309 18.20 29.34 -3.43
C ALA A 309 18.37 29.62 -1.92
N GLU A 310 17.37 29.29 -1.10
CA GLU A 310 17.47 29.35 0.36
C GLU A 310 18.37 28.23 0.90
N LEU A 311 18.17 26.98 0.47
CA LEU A 311 19.02 25.84 0.86
C LEU A 311 20.50 26.06 0.47
N ASP A 312 20.75 26.61 -0.72
CA ASP A 312 22.10 26.97 -1.19
C ASP A 312 22.72 28.12 -0.39
N ARG A 313 21.90 28.99 0.22
CA ARG A 313 22.40 30.04 1.11
C ARG A 313 22.90 29.45 2.42
N TRP A 314 22.12 28.57 3.05
CA TRP A 314 22.52 27.89 4.28
C TRP A 314 23.80 27.07 4.09
N ARG A 315 23.96 26.41 2.94
CA ARG A 315 25.18 25.68 2.61
C ARG A 315 26.41 26.58 2.46
N ARG A 316 26.26 27.78 1.91
CA ARG A 316 27.38 28.73 1.70
C ARG A 316 27.72 29.55 2.94
N GLU A 317 26.73 29.81 3.76
CA GLU A 317 26.81 30.66 4.95
C GLU A 317 26.34 29.84 6.17
N PRO A 318 27.19 28.94 6.72
CA PRO A 318 26.80 28.08 7.84
C PRO A 318 26.34 28.85 9.08
N GLU A 319 26.78 30.10 9.24
CA GLU A 319 26.33 31.01 10.29
C GLU A 319 24.85 31.40 10.17
N THR A 320 24.25 31.23 8.99
CA THR A 320 22.82 31.46 8.70
C THR A 320 22.03 30.16 8.63
N ASP A 321 22.69 29.01 8.74
CA ASP A 321 22.04 27.70 8.73
C ASP A 321 21.30 27.52 10.06
N PRO A 322 19.96 27.50 10.05
CA PRO A 322 19.19 27.34 11.27
C PRO A 322 19.46 25.99 11.95
N LEU A 323 19.94 24.97 11.22
CA LEU A 323 20.37 23.69 11.78
C LEU A 323 21.74 23.76 12.48
N ALA A 324 22.59 24.71 12.10
CA ALA A 324 23.89 24.94 12.72
C ALA A 324 23.81 25.89 13.93
N THR A 325 22.80 26.76 13.94
CA THR A 325 22.64 27.82 14.95
C THR A 325 21.69 27.45 16.09
N ALA A 326 21.08 26.25 16.05
CA ALA A 326 20.30 25.73 17.16
C ALA A 326 21.18 25.78 18.42
N PRO A 327 20.84 26.62 19.41
CA PRO A 327 21.72 26.85 20.54
C PRO A 327 21.84 25.51 21.25
N GLY A 328 23.02 24.90 21.15
CA GLY A 328 23.50 24.01 22.19
C GLY A 328 23.50 24.85 23.44
N GLY A 329 22.35 24.87 24.14
CA GLY A 329 22.25 25.43 25.46
C GLY A 329 23.43 24.90 26.26
N PRO A 330 24.02 25.70 27.17
CA PRO A 330 25.11 25.20 28.02
C PRO A 330 24.67 23.84 28.55
N PRO A 331 25.53 22.80 28.50
CA PRO A 331 25.16 21.45 28.91
C PRO A 331 24.63 21.51 30.33
N GLY A 332 23.31 21.61 30.45
CA GLY A 332 22.63 21.44 31.71
C GLY A 332 22.84 19.98 32.06
N GLU A 333 23.39 19.72 33.23
CA GLU A 333 23.73 18.39 33.77
C GLU A 333 22.49 17.52 34.04
N GLY A 334 21.48 17.56 33.15
CA GLY A 334 20.38 16.62 33.08
C GLY A 334 20.70 15.59 31.99
N GLU A 335 20.83 14.34 32.39
CA GLU A 335 21.28 13.15 31.65
C GLU A 335 20.43 12.73 30.43
N HIS A 336 19.61 13.64 29.89
CA HIS A 336 18.76 13.41 28.72
C HIS A 336 18.88 14.61 27.75
N ALA A 337 20.03 14.74 27.09
CA ALA A 337 20.08 15.52 25.87
C ALA A 337 19.11 14.88 24.86
N PRO A 338 18.17 15.62 24.26
CA PRO A 338 17.07 15.03 23.53
C PRO A 338 17.57 14.49 22.18
N GLU A 339 17.54 13.17 22.05
CA GLU A 339 17.78 12.40 20.82
C GLU A 339 16.96 12.90 19.60
N THR A 340 15.90 13.65 19.88
CA THR A 340 14.99 14.27 18.89
C THR A 340 15.64 15.35 18.02
N ASP A 341 16.71 16.01 18.46
CA ASP A 341 17.36 17.09 17.66
C ASP A 341 18.26 16.54 16.54
N ALA A 342 19.00 15.46 16.80
CA ALA A 342 19.89 14.86 15.81
C ALA A 342 19.09 14.21 14.65
N GLY A 343 18.05 13.44 14.99
CA GLY A 343 17.16 12.83 14.00
C GLY A 343 16.40 13.87 13.17
N HIS A 344 15.98 14.98 13.79
CA HIS A 344 15.36 16.08 13.06
C HIS A 344 16.32 16.73 12.04
N ARG A 345 17.55 17.07 12.46
CA ARG A 345 18.55 17.67 11.57
C ARG A 345 18.89 16.75 10.40
N GLU A 346 19.00 15.46 10.65
CA GLU A 346 19.24 14.48 9.57
C GLU A 346 18.08 14.45 8.59
N ARG A 347 16.84 14.39 9.09
CA ARG A 347 15.64 14.43 8.25
C ARG A 347 15.60 15.69 7.37
N VAL A 348 15.89 16.87 7.92
CA VAL A 348 15.93 18.10 7.12
C VAL A 348 16.97 18.02 6.00
N ARG A 349 18.15 17.44 6.28
CA ARG A 349 19.20 17.23 5.28
C ARG A 349 18.76 16.26 4.19
N THR A 350 18.16 15.12 4.55
CA THR A 350 17.65 14.13 3.60
C THR A 350 16.69 14.78 2.60
N TYR A 351 15.74 15.57 3.07
CA TYR A 351 14.79 16.27 2.19
C TYR A 351 15.45 17.36 1.34
N ALA A 352 16.39 18.12 1.90
CA ALA A 352 17.14 19.13 1.15
C ALA A 352 17.99 18.49 0.03
N ASP A 353 18.63 17.36 0.31
CA ASP A 353 19.46 16.63 -0.63
C ASP A 353 18.63 15.99 -1.74
N ALA A 354 17.48 15.40 -1.39
CA ALA A 354 16.51 14.87 -2.35
C ALA A 354 16.00 15.96 -3.30
N ALA A 355 15.64 17.14 -2.76
CA ALA A 355 15.24 18.28 -3.57
C ALA A 355 16.37 18.75 -4.53
N LEU A 356 17.61 18.83 -4.04
CA LEU A 356 18.76 19.22 -4.84
C LEU A 356 19.12 18.21 -5.93
N ALA A 357 18.81 16.92 -5.75
CA ALA A 357 18.96 15.89 -6.77
C ALA A 357 18.03 16.12 -7.98
N LEU A 358 16.88 16.77 -7.76
CA LEU A 358 15.86 17.03 -8.78
C LEU A 358 16.01 18.41 -9.48
N ARG A 359 16.96 19.26 -9.06
CA ARG A 359 17.09 20.66 -9.52
C ARG A 359 17.22 20.85 -11.04
N HIS A 360 17.65 19.80 -11.75
CA HIS A 360 17.85 19.81 -13.20
C HIS A 360 16.78 19.01 -13.96
N SER A 361 15.73 18.51 -13.28
CA SER A 361 14.65 17.82 -13.95
C SER A 361 13.73 18.80 -14.67
N ASP A 362 13.28 18.39 -15.85
CA ASP A 362 12.25 19.08 -16.63
C ASP A 362 10.91 18.33 -16.62
N ASP A 363 10.84 17.18 -15.94
CA ASP A 363 9.57 16.47 -15.78
C ASP A 363 8.64 17.25 -14.82
N PRO A 364 7.39 17.56 -15.21
CA PRO A 364 6.43 18.26 -14.36
C PRO A 364 6.23 17.65 -12.97
N ALA A 365 6.27 16.31 -12.85
CA ALA A 365 6.11 15.62 -11.57
C ALA A 365 7.34 15.80 -10.67
N ASP A 366 8.55 15.70 -11.22
CA ASP A 366 9.79 15.98 -10.47
C ASP A 366 9.86 17.44 -10.00
N ILE A 367 9.37 18.38 -10.81
CA ILE A 367 9.34 19.81 -10.44
C ILE A 367 8.39 20.03 -9.25
N VAL A 368 7.20 19.45 -9.29
CA VAL A 368 6.23 19.58 -8.20
C VAL A 368 6.71 18.84 -6.95
N GLY A 369 7.20 17.61 -7.09
CA GLY A 369 7.76 16.82 -6.00
C GLY A 369 8.98 17.49 -5.36
N GLY A 370 9.92 17.97 -6.17
CA GLY A 370 11.09 18.73 -5.72
C GLY A 370 10.71 20.02 -5.00
N ALA A 371 9.67 20.74 -5.46
CA ALA A 371 9.13 21.90 -4.75
C ALA A 371 8.65 21.53 -3.34
N VAL A 372 7.87 20.46 -3.20
CA VAL A 372 7.36 19.97 -1.90
C VAL A 372 8.52 19.59 -0.97
N LEU A 373 9.50 18.83 -1.46
CA LEU A 373 10.67 18.41 -0.67
C LEU A 373 11.49 19.62 -0.19
N ALA A 374 11.74 20.59 -1.08
CA ALA A 374 12.50 21.79 -0.75
C ALA A 374 11.77 22.68 0.25
N GLU A 375 10.46 22.88 0.06
CA GLU A 375 9.63 23.67 0.98
C GLU A 375 9.56 23.03 2.37
N TYR A 376 9.45 21.70 2.45
CA TYR A 376 9.50 21.01 3.73
C TYR A 376 10.85 21.20 4.41
N ALA A 377 11.96 20.97 3.70
CA ALA A 377 13.28 21.17 4.27
C ALA A 377 13.44 22.60 4.81
N VAL A 378 12.96 23.60 4.07
CA VAL A 378 13.03 25.01 4.51
C VAL A 378 12.15 25.29 5.74
N ALA A 379 10.92 24.76 5.76
CA ALA A 379 9.99 24.97 6.88
C ALA A 379 10.48 24.26 8.14
N ALA A 380 10.85 22.98 8.04
CA ALA A 380 11.36 22.17 9.13
C ALA A 380 12.63 22.77 9.74
N ALA A 381 13.54 23.30 8.92
CA ALA A 381 14.73 23.97 9.42
C ALA A 381 14.42 25.25 10.23
N ARG A 382 13.35 25.99 9.87
CA ARG A 382 12.98 27.26 10.54
C ARG A 382 12.12 27.07 11.77
N GLU A 383 11.21 26.12 11.73
CA GLU A 383 10.17 25.95 12.75
C GLU A 383 10.49 24.84 13.76
N GLY A 384 11.56 24.07 13.51
CA GLY A 384 12.01 22.97 14.35
C GLY A 384 11.30 21.65 14.07
N PRO A 385 11.36 20.68 14.99
CA PRO A 385 10.79 19.35 14.80
C PRO A 385 9.29 19.41 14.57
N GLN A 386 8.90 19.23 13.31
CA GLN A 386 7.52 19.05 12.89
C GLN A 386 7.42 17.81 11.99
N ASP A 387 6.23 17.21 12.00
CA ASP A 387 5.88 16.19 11.04
C ASP A 387 5.92 16.78 9.62
N PRO A 388 6.27 15.98 8.60
CA PRO A 388 6.19 16.44 7.23
C PRO A 388 4.76 16.90 6.92
N PRO A 389 4.55 18.14 6.42
CA PRO A 389 3.25 18.56 5.98
C PRO A 389 2.86 17.65 4.84
N ARG A 390 1.78 16.91 5.01
CA ARG A 390 1.28 16.01 3.99
C ARG A 390 0.51 16.86 2.97
N PRO A 391 1.02 17.03 1.74
CA PRO A 391 0.37 17.87 0.75
C PRO A 391 -0.96 17.28 0.30
N CYS A 392 -1.77 18.09 -0.39
CA CYS A 392 -2.98 17.61 -1.07
C CYS A 392 -2.62 16.55 -2.13
N PHE A 393 -3.08 15.31 -1.96
CA PHE A 393 -2.83 14.23 -2.91
C PHE A 393 -3.34 14.57 -4.31
N LEU A 394 -4.48 15.25 -4.45
CA LEU A 394 -5.05 15.53 -5.78
C LEU A 394 -4.21 16.57 -6.55
N ASN A 395 -3.63 17.55 -5.86
CA ASN A 395 -2.71 18.52 -6.43
C ASN A 395 -1.77 19.04 -5.32
N PRO A 396 -0.53 18.53 -5.25
CA PRO A 396 0.42 18.89 -4.21
C PRO A 396 0.75 20.39 -4.14
N MET A 397 0.44 21.16 -5.19
CA MET A 397 0.63 22.62 -5.18
C MET A 397 -0.40 23.38 -4.33
N HIS A 398 -1.44 22.72 -3.81
CA HIS A 398 -2.42 23.36 -2.93
C HIS A 398 -1.96 23.47 -1.47
N GLY A 399 -0.78 22.94 -1.13
CA GLY A 399 -0.28 22.89 0.24
C GLY A 399 -0.87 21.73 1.04
N GLU A 400 -0.92 21.88 2.35
CA GLU A 400 -1.29 20.83 3.31
C GLU A 400 -2.73 20.32 3.11
N HIS A 401 -2.92 19.02 3.30
CA HIS A 401 -4.25 18.42 3.35
C HIS A 401 -5.01 18.82 4.63
N ALA A 402 -6.33 18.70 4.60
CA ALA A 402 -7.20 18.97 5.76
C ALA A 402 -8.16 17.83 6.07
N THR A 403 -8.41 16.94 5.10
CA THR A 403 -9.37 15.83 5.22
C THR A 403 -9.04 14.75 4.19
N THR A 404 -9.84 13.68 4.12
CA THR A 404 -9.72 12.62 3.11
C THR A 404 -10.91 12.59 2.16
N THR A 405 -10.67 12.29 0.90
CA THR A 405 -11.70 12.26 -0.15
C THR A 405 -11.47 11.06 -1.09
N PRO A 406 -12.51 10.44 -1.67
CA PRO A 406 -12.31 9.36 -2.64
C PRO A 406 -11.57 9.85 -3.88
N VAL A 407 -10.72 9.01 -4.47
CA VAL A 407 -10.01 9.33 -5.72
C VAL A 407 -11.02 9.49 -6.87
N PRO A 408 -11.06 10.64 -7.55
CA PRO A 408 -12.00 10.87 -8.64
C PRO A 408 -11.83 9.87 -9.78
N GLY A 409 -12.89 9.14 -10.12
CA GLY A 409 -12.91 8.18 -11.21
C GLY A 409 -12.37 6.79 -10.85
N ASP A 410 -11.99 6.56 -9.60
CA ASP A 410 -11.54 5.24 -9.13
C ASP A 410 -12.73 4.41 -8.62
N PRO A 411 -12.98 3.19 -9.15
CA PRO A 411 -14.05 2.33 -8.68
C PRO A 411 -13.82 1.71 -7.30
N SER A 412 -12.56 1.63 -6.83
CA SER A 412 -12.19 1.00 -5.56
C SER A 412 -12.55 1.84 -4.33
N SER A 413 -13.01 3.09 -4.52
CA SER A 413 -13.33 4.05 -3.45
C SER A 413 -12.17 4.39 -2.50
N VAL A 414 -10.92 4.17 -2.92
CA VAL A 414 -9.71 4.56 -2.17
C VAL A 414 -9.81 6.03 -1.77
N ARG A 415 -9.61 6.30 -0.48
CA ARG A 415 -9.64 7.64 0.10
C ARG A 415 -8.22 8.17 0.25
N VAL A 416 -8.01 9.41 -0.15
CA VAL A 416 -6.69 10.06 -0.16
C VAL A 416 -6.73 11.40 0.59
N PRO A 417 -5.61 11.82 1.22
CA PRO A 417 -5.49 13.15 1.82
C PRO A 417 -5.71 14.26 0.79
N ALA A 418 -6.58 15.22 1.09
CA ALA A 418 -6.86 16.35 0.20
C ALA A 418 -7.06 17.66 0.98
N CYS A 419 -6.78 18.79 0.33
CA CYS A 419 -7.15 20.10 0.85
C CYS A 419 -8.68 20.25 0.86
N GLU A 420 -9.21 21.14 1.72
CA GLU A 420 -10.66 21.38 1.85
C GLU A 420 -11.33 21.70 0.51
N ARG A 421 -10.65 22.46 -0.35
CA ARG A 421 -11.16 22.86 -1.67
C ARG A 421 -11.39 21.64 -2.57
N CYS A 422 -10.42 20.75 -2.66
CA CYS A 422 -10.51 19.56 -3.52
C CYS A 422 -11.49 18.54 -2.94
N ALA A 423 -11.45 18.30 -1.62
CA ALA A 423 -12.43 17.42 -0.97
C ALA A 423 -13.87 17.94 -1.14
N GLY A 424 -14.09 19.25 -1.00
CA GLY A 424 -15.39 19.86 -1.22
C GLY A 424 -15.87 19.77 -2.67
N ALA A 425 -14.99 19.87 -3.66
CA ALA A 425 -15.34 19.67 -5.07
C ALA A 425 -15.82 18.23 -5.31
N VAL A 426 -15.06 17.23 -4.82
CA VAL A 426 -15.44 15.81 -4.92
C VAL A 426 -16.79 15.55 -4.24
N GLN A 427 -17.01 16.09 -3.04
CA GLN A 427 -18.27 15.92 -2.31
C GLN A 427 -19.48 16.49 -3.07
N ARG A 428 -19.29 17.58 -3.83
CA ARG A 428 -20.34 18.17 -4.68
C ARG A 428 -20.51 17.46 -6.03
N GLY A 429 -19.73 16.43 -6.31
CA GLY A 429 -19.69 15.78 -7.63
C GLY A 429 -19.06 16.67 -8.71
N GLU A 430 -18.28 17.67 -8.32
CA GLU A 430 -17.50 18.52 -9.21
C GLU A 430 -16.11 17.91 -9.45
N LEU A 431 -15.49 18.26 -10.58
CA LEU A 431 -14.12 17.83 -10.87
C LEU A 431 -13.15 18.66 -10.01
N PRO A 432 -12.37 18.03 -9.10
CA PRO A 432 -11.36 18.77 -8.34
C PRO A 432 -10.23 19.24 -9.27
N ASP A 433 -9.47 20.22 -8.79
CA ASP A 433 -8.27 20.68 -9.47
C ASP A 433 -7.14 19.66 -9.24
N ILE A 434 -7.04 18.71 -10.17
CA ILE A 434 -6.09 17.59 -10.17
C ILE A 434 -4.81 18.01 -10.91
N LEU A 435 -3.64 17.67 -10.34
CA LEU A 435 -2.35 17.77 -11.04
C LEU A 435 -2.34 16.81 -12.24
N ARG A 436 -2.47 17.37 -13.44
CA ARG A 436 -2.44 16.67 -14.71
C ARG A 436 -1.10 16.88 -15.38
N ILE A 437 -0.49 15.81 -15.82
CA ILE A 437 0.82 15.83 -16.45
C ILE A 437 0.76 15.11 -17.79
N ARG A 438 1.62 15.54 -18.71
CA ARG A 438 1.73 14.94 -20.03
C ARG A 438 2.71 13.77 -19.95
N ASP A 439 2.22 12.58 -20.28
CA ASP A 439 3.00 11.36 -20.42
C ASP A 439 2.93 10.91 -21.88
N GLY A 440 4.02 11.17 -22.62
CA GLY A 440 4.05 11.06 -24.07
C GLY A 440 2.98 11.92 -24.75
N ARG A 441 1.99 11.28 -25.36
CA ARG A 441 0.86 11.94 -26.04
C ARG A 441 -0.39 12.08 -25.18
N LYS A 442 -0.41 11.48 -23.99
CA LYS A 442 -1.59 11.46 -23.11
C LYS A 442 -1.42 12.52 -22.02
N VAL A 443 -2.53 13.17 -21.66
CA VAL A 443 -2.60 14.00 -20.46
C VAL A 443 -3.42 13.21 -19.45
N GLN A 444 -2.89 13.02 -18.26
CA GLN A 444 -3.53 12.21 -17.23
C GLN A 444 -3.21 12.76 -15.84
N PRO A 445 -4.03 12.45 -14.82
CA PRO A 445 -3.67 12.66 -13.43
C PRO A 445 -2.30 12.05 -13.11
N TYR A 446 -1.47 12.75 -12.33
CA TYR A 446 -0.11 12.27 -12.04
C TYR A 446 -0.10 10.92 -11.32
N TYR A 447 -1.09 10.68 -10.45
CA TYR A 447 -1.25 9.42 -9.72
C TYR A 447 -1.60 8.22 -10.62
N HIS A 448 -1.82 8.42 -11.92
CA HIS A 448 -1.93 7.31 -12.89
C HIS A 448 -0.57 6.85 -13.46
N ARG A 449 0.53 7.62 -13.29
CA ARG A 449 1.88 7.18 -13.69
C ARG A 449 2.39 6.08 -12.77
N GLN A 450 3.32 5.25 -13.22
CA GLN A 450 3.95 4.20 -12.42
C GLN A 450 5.33 4.67 -11.96
N ASP A 451 5.35 5.67 -11.08
CA ASP A 451 6.59 6.24 -10.57
C ASP A 451 6.47 6.70 -9.11
N VAL A 452 7.58 7.17 -8.55
CA VAL A 452 7.69 7.58 -7.13
C VAL A 452 6.64 8.60 -6.72
N TRP A 453 6.26 9.51 -7.61
CA TRP A 453 5.29 10.56 -7.29
C TRP A 453 3.89 10.00 -7.16
N SER A 454 3.52 9.06 -8.03
CA SER A 454 2.21 8.41 -7.96
C SER A 454 1.99 7.62 -6.67
N VAL A 455 3.01 6.88 -6.22
CA VAL A 455 2.93 5.98 -5.05
C VAL A 455 3.07 6.75 -3.75
N SER A 456 3.93 7.76 -3.71
CA SER A 456 4.08 8.61 -2.52
C SER A 456 2.99 9.69 -2.40
N GLY A 457 2.26 9.99 -3.49
CA GLY A 457 1.40 11.17 -3.56
C GLY A 457 2.17 12.48 -3.39
N CYS A 458 3.42 12.52 -3.86
CA CYS A 458 4.40 13.58 -3.56
C CYS A 458 4.61 13.83 -2.05
N GLY A 459 4.59 12.77 -1.24
CA GLY A 459 4.70 12.85 0.22
C GLY A 459 3.36 12.86 0.96
N ALA A 460 2.22 12.86 0.25
CA ALA A 460 0.89 12.82 0.88
C ALA A 460 0.60 11.46 1.54
N LEU A 461 1.11 10.37 0.96
CA LEU A 461 0.84 9.00 1.40
C LEU A 461 2.01 8.37 2.16
N ARG A 462 3.24 8.86 1.94
CA ARG A 462 4.47 8.29 2.49
C ARG A 462 5.44 9.37 2.91
N ASP A 463 6.17 9.14 4.00
CA ASP A 463 7.20 10.02 4.55
C ASP A 463 8.62 9.70 4.04
N ASP A 464 8.82 8.51 3.48
CA ASP A 464 10.09 8.01 2.89
C ASP A 464 10.38 8.50 1.46
N VAL A 465 9.57 9.42 0.93
CA VAL A 465 9.70 9.91 -0.46
C VAL A 465 11.08 10.53 -0.74
N ALA A 466 11.69 11.18 0.26
CA ALA A 466 13.02 11.75 0.12
C ALA A 466 14.09 10.66 -0.07
N ASP A 467 14.01 9.58 0.70
CA ASP A 467 14.93 8.44 0.59
C ASP A 467 14.79 7.74 -0.77
N LEU A 468 13.56 7.58 -1.27
CA LEU A 468 13.29 7.02 -2.60
C LEU A 468 13.94 7.86 -3.71
N VAL A 469 13.84 9.19 -3.62
CA VAL A 469 14.48 10.10 -4.58
C VAL A 469 16.00 9.99 -4.51
N LEU A 470 16.58 9.91 -3.31
CA LEU A 470 18.02 9.73 -3.12
C LEU A 470 18.51 8.36 -3.62
N ALA A 471 17.68 7.32 -3.55
CA ALA A 471 17.92 6.02 -4.17
C ALA A 471 17.80 6.04 -5.71
N GLY A 472 17.46 7.18 -6.30
CA GLY A 472 17.42 7.40 -7.74
C GLY A 472 16.03 7.28 -8.37
N ALA A 473 14.97 7.14 -7.58
CA ALA A 473 13.59 7.16 -8.05
C ALA A 473 13.18 8.58 -8.48
N ARG A 474 12.55 8.68 -9.64
CA ARG A 474 12.14 9.94 -10.27
C ARG A 474 10.93 9.70 -11.15
N ALA A 475 10.40 10.76 -11.72
CA ALA A 475 9.32 10.67 -12.70
C ALA A 475 9.73 9.77 -13.88
N GLY A 476 8.87 8.79 -14.18
CA GLY A 476 9.08 7.86 -15.30
C GLY A 476 10.17 6.80 -15.10
N THR A 477 10.86 6.75 -13.95
CA THR A 477 11.65 5.56 -13.60
C THR A 477 10.73 4.55 -12.93
N ALA A 478 10.80 3.30 -13.38
CA ALA A 478 10.15 2.20 -12.68
C ALA A 478 10.61 2.19 -11.23
N LEU A 479 9.66 2.09 -10.31
CA LEU A 479 9.97 1.98 -8.89
C LEU A 479 10.69 0.65 -8.64
N PRO A 480 11.80 0.65 -7.88
CA PRO A 480 12.44 -0.59 -7.51
C PRO A 480 11.50 -1.40 -6.62
N GLY A 481 11.13 -2.61 -7.08
CA GLY A 481 10.55 -3.64 -6.23
C GLY A 481 9.10 -3.49 -5.79
N ARG A 482 8.84 -3.74 -4.49
CA ARG A 482 7.47 -3.86 -3.90
C ARG A 482 6.61 -2.62 -4.20
N LEU A 483 7.24 -1.46 -4.29
CA LEU A 483 6.60 -0.18 -4.59
C LEU A 483 5.96 -0.11 -5.99
N ALA A 484 6.34 -0.98 -6.93
CA ALA A 484 5.68 -1.04 -8.24
C ALA A 484 4.24 -1.63 -8.15
N HIS A 485 3.90 -2.33 -7.06
CA HIS A 485 2.65 -3.07 -6.91
C HIS A 485 1.68 -2.50 -5.85
N GLU A 486 2.10 -1.52 -5.03
CA GLU A 486 1.31 -0.94 -3.92
C GLU A 486 0.39 0.24 -4.37
N ARG A 487 -0.53 0.00 -5.31
CA ARG A 487 -1.55 1.00 -5.70
C ARG A 487 -2.89 0.83 -5.02
#